data_AF-A0A2S8W9B0-F1
#
_entry.id   AF-A0A2S8W9B0-F1
#
_cell.length_a   1.000
_cell.length_b   1.000
_cell.length_c   1.000
_cell.angle_alpha   90.00
_cell.angle_beta   90.00
_cell.angle_gamma   90.00
#
_symmetry.space_group_name_H-M   'P 1'
#
loop_
_entity.id
_entity.type
_entity.pdbx_description
1 polymer ?
#
loop_
_entity_poly.entity_id
_entity_poly.type
_entity_poly.pdbx_seq_one_letter_code
_entity_poly.pdbx_strand_id
1 'polypeptide(L)'
;MPAYTIVTTSATQGSEAAEVNTLSDEFVDVSEALGYSRRMAEEMVGMADQLLLDFDYSNIGLYDGDLIDEDLDPEHPAFLGLWVLDVDGAAFVSAEEFLAGEAEVDPA
;
A
#
# COMPACT_ATOMS: atom_id res chain seq x y z
N MET A 1 8.33 -19.89 -6.90
CA MET A 1 7.85 -18.63 -7.50
C MET A 1 8.39 -17.52 -6.59
N PRO A 2 8.68 -16.30 -7.07
CA PRO A 2 9.08 -15.23 -6.16
C PRO A 2 7.96 -14.95 -5.14
N ALA A 3 8.34 -14.75 -3.88
CA ALA A 3 7.42 -14.31 -2.84
C ALA A 3 7.29 -12.79 -2.89
N TYR A 4 6.10 -12.28 -2.56
CA TYR A 4 5.85 -10.86 -2.36
C TYR A 4 4.98 -10.67 -1.14
N THR A 5 5.21 -9.55 -0.44
CA THR A 5 4.42 -9.17 0.72
C THR A 5 3.57 -7.95 0.40
N ILE A 6 2.29 -8.02 0.72
CA ILE A 6 1.31 -6.94 0.58
C ILE A 6 0.94 -6.47 1.99
N VAL A 7 1.09 -5.18 2.23
CA VAL A 7 0.73 -4.53 3.50
C VAL A 7 -0.49 -3.68 3.25
N THR A 8 -1.58 -3.97 3.95
CA THR A 8 -2.81 -3.18 3.89
C THR A 8 -2.88 -2.34 5.17
N THR A 9 -2.82 -1.03 5.01
CA THR A 9 -3.04 -0.07 6.11
C THR A 9 -4.40 0.55 5.92
N SER A 10 -5.27 0.47 6.92
CA SER A 10 -6.59 1.09 6.89
C SER A 10 -6.84 1.87 8.17
N ALA A 11 -7.27 3.12 8.02
CA ALA A 11 -7.69 3.97 9.11
C ALA A 11 -9.16 4.37 8.92
N THR A 12 -9.84 4.61 10.04
CA THR A 12 -11.25 5.02 10.05
C THR A 12 -11.35 6.47 10.46
N GLN A 13 -12.20 7.25 9.77
CA GLN A 13 -12.43 8.66 10.08
C GLN A 13 -12.87 8.84 11.54
N GLY A 14 -12.17 9.73 12.25
CA GLY A 14 -12.41 9.99 13.67
C GLY A 14 -11.88 8.92 14.63
N SER A 15 -11.12 7.95 14.14
CA SER A 15 -10.32 7.01 14.94
C SER A 15 -8.86 7.42 14.94
N GLU A 16 -8.19 7.28 16.08
CA GLU A 16 -6.73 7.48 16.21
C GLU A 16 -5.94 6.19 15.97
N ALA A 17 -6.64 5.08 15.65
CA ALA A 17 -6.04 3.77 15.41
C ALA A 17 -6.13 3.41 13.93
N ALA A 18 -4.98 3.01 13.36
CA ALA A 18 -4.88 2.36 12.06
C ALA A 18 -4.72 0.85 12.27
N GLU A 19 -5.34 0.07 11.39
CA GLU A 19 -5.20 -1.37 11.31
C GLU A 19 -4.21 -1.70 10.19
N VAL A 20 -3.19 -2.50 10.52
CA VAL A 20 -2.18 -2.98 9.57
C VAL A 20 -2.36 -4.49 9.41
N ASN A 21 -2.53 -4.94 8.18
CA ASN A 21 -2.63 -6.35 7.84
C ASN A 21 -1.56 -6.73 6.82
N THR A 22 -0.87 -7.84 7.04
CA THR A 22 0.18 -8.34 6.15
C THR A 22 -0.24 -9.66 5.50
N LEU A 23 -0.01 -9.76 4.20
CA LEU A 23 -0.20 -10.97 3.40
C LEU A 23 1.08 -11.24 2.63
N SER A 24 1.68 -12.42 2.82
CA SER A 24 2.82 -12.88 2.02
C SER A 24 2.40 -14.10 1.21
N ASP A 25 2.69 -14.09 -0.09
CA ASP A 25 2.34 -15.19 -1.01
C ASP A 25 3.33 -15.29 -2.18
N GLU A 26 3.32 -16.43 -2.87
CA GLU A 26 4.11 -16.68 -4.07
C GLU A 26 3.35 -16.28 -5.34
N PHE A 27 3.99 -15.46 -6.19
CA PHE A 27 3.44 -15.02 -7.47
C PHE A 27 4.38 -15.40 -8.62
N VAL A 28 3.86 -15.51 -9.84
CA VAL A 28 4.66 -15.81 -11.04
C VAL A 28 5.73 -14.73 -11.26
N ASP A 29 5.34 -13.47 -11.14
CA ASP A 29 6.21 -12.29 -11.23
C ASP A 29 5.56 -11.05 -10.59
N VAL A 30 6.29 -9.93 -10.58
CA VAL A 30 5.84 -8.65 -9.99
C VAL A 30 4.57 -8.12 -10.64
N SER A 31 4.31 -8.38 -11.92
CA SER A 31 3.11 -7.93 -12.62
C SER A 31 1.86 -8.62 -12.09
N GLU A 32 1.99 -9.90 -11.70
CA GLU A 32 0.88 -10.63 -11.08
C GLU A 32 0.60 -10.10 -9.67
N ALA A 33 1.66 -9.87 -8.87
CA ALA A 33 1.53 -9.26 -7.54
C ALA A 33 0.91 -7.85 -7.61
N LEU A 34 1.31 -7.04 -8.59
CA LEU A 34 0.70 -5.74 -8.88
C LEU A 34 -0.77 -5.87 -9.28
N GLY A 35 -1.13 -6.84 -10.13
CA GLY A 35 -2.51 -7.10 -10.53
C GLY A 35 -3.38 -7.60 -9.37
N TYR A 36 -2.81 -8.35 -8.43
CA TYR A 36 -3.49 -8.79 -7.21
C TYR A 36 -3.73 -7.63 -6.25
N SER A 37 -2.68 -6.88 -5.91
CA SER A 37 -2.77 -5.72 -5.01
C SER A 37 -3.66 -4.60 -5.56
N ARG A 38 -3.67 -4.39 -6.89
CA ARG A 38 -4.62 -3.48 -7.54
C ARG A 38 -6.07 -3.84 -7.23
N ARG A 39 -6.43 -5.11 -7.37
CA ARG A 39 -7.81 -5.56 -7.09
C ARG A 39 -8.15 -5.35 -5.62
N MET A 40 -7.21 -5.61 -4.71
CA MET A 40 -7.43 -5.29 -3.29
C MET A 40 -7.69 -3.81 -3.06
N ALA A 41 -6.92 -2.93 -3.72
CA ALA A 41 -7.06 -1.49 -3.60
C ALA A 41 -8.41 -0.99 -4.15
N GLU A 42 -8.81 -1.48 -5.32
CA GLU A 42 -10.10 -1.17 -5.94
C GLU A 42 -11.28 -1.65 -5.06
N GLU A 43 -11.18 -2.85 -4.47
CA GLU A 43 -12.20 -3.36 -3.54
C GLU A 43 -12.27 -2.53 -2.25
N MET A 44 -11.11 -2.12 -1.70
CA MET A 44 -11.05 -1.26 -0.53
C MET A 44 -11.69 0.10 -0.78
N VAL A 45 -11.41 0.73 -1.93
CA VAL A 45 -12.09 1.97 -2.34
C VAL A 45 -13.60 1.75 -2.49
N GLY A 46 -14.02 0.62 -3.09
CA GLY A 46 -15.44 0.27 -3.21
C GLY A 46 -16.17 0.12 -1.87
N MET A 47 -15.43 -0.21 -0.80
CA MET A 47 -15.95 -0.32 0.56
C MET A 47 -15.71 0.92 1.42
N ALA A 48 -15.02 1.94 0.92
CA ALA A 48 -14.53 3.07 1.72
C ALA A 48 -15.64 3.81 2.49
N ASP A 49 -16.79 4.07 1.87
CA ASP A 49 -17.94 4.72 2.53
C ASP A 49 -18.51 3.87 3.69
N GLN A 50 -18.62 2.57 3.48
CA GLN A 50 -19.15 1.64 4.50
C GLN A 50 -18.18 1.48 5.68
N LEU A 51 -16.88 1.56 5.41
CA LEU A 51 -15.82 1.45 6.40
C LEU A 51 -15.48 2.80 7.04
N LEU A 52 -16.07 3.91 6.56
CA LEU A 52 -15.67 5.27 6.91
C LEU A 52 -14.14 5.46 6.77
N LEU A 53 -13.58 4.96 5.67
CA LEU A 53 -12.14 4.92 5.44
C LEU A 53 -11.59 6.35 5.39
N ASP A 54 -10.47 6.55 6.08
CA ASP A 54 -9.66 7.75 6.01
C ASP A 54 -8.56 7.54 4.98
N PHE A 55 -8.74 8.14 3.80
CA PHE A 55 -7.84 7.97 2.65
C PHE A 55 -6.43 8.51 2.91
N ASP A 56 -6.29 9.52 3.77
CA ASP A 56 -4.98 10.12 4.07
C ASP A 56 -4.05 9.13 4.80
N TYR A 57 -4.64 8.15 5.49
CA TYR A 57 -3.92 7.17 6.30
C TYR A 57 -4.16 5.72 5.84
N SER A 58 -4.80 5.51 4.69
CA SER A 58 -5.10 4.19 4.15
C SER A 58 -4.41 3.93 2.82
N ASN A 59 -3.71 2.80 2.72
CA ASN A 59 -2.94 2.43 1.54
C ASN A 59 -2.71 0.92 1.45
N ILE A 60 -2.26 0.47 0.28
CA ILE A 60 -1.81 -0.91 0.08
C ILE A 60 -0.37 -0.89 -0.45
N GLY A 61 0.60 -1.23 0.39
CA GLY A 61 2.01 -1.36 0.04
C GLY A 61 2.35 -2.73 -0.55
N LEU A 62 3.34 -2.76 -1.45
CA LEU A 62 3.86 -3.98 -2.06
C LEU A 62 5.38 -4.05 -1.86
N TYR A 63 5.86 -5.23 -1.46
CA TYR A 63 7.25 -5.49 -1.12
C TYR A 63 7.76 -6.77 -1.79
N ASP A 64 9.03 -6.79 -2.16
CA ASP A 64 9.73 -7.96 -2.69
C ASP A 64 10.12 -8.93 -1.57
N GLY A 65 9.75 -10.20 -1.70
CA GLY A 65 10.09 -11.25 -0.75
C GLY A 65 9.00 -11.58 0.28
N ASP A 66 9.31 -12.59 1.09
CA ASP A 66 8.48 -13.06 2.21
C ASP A 66 8.93 -12.35 3.49
N LEU A 67 8.16 -11.34 3.91
CA LEU A 67 8.52 -10.41 4.99
C LEU A 67 7.43 -10.38 6.07
N ILE A 68 6.65 -11.46 6.23
CA ILE A 68 5.46 -11.53 7.10
C ILE A 68 5.75 -11.17 8.58
N ASP A 69 6.99 -11.43 9.03
CA ASP A 69 7.45 -11.21 10.40
C ASP A 69 8.26 -9.90 10.57
N GLU A 70 8.38 -9.10 9.52
CA GLU A 70 9.15 -7.85 9.53
C GLU A 70 8.24 -6.63 9.79
N ASP A 71 8.85 -5.59 10.36
CA ASP A 71 8.21 -4.28 10.50
C ASP A 71 8.38 -3.54 9.16
N LEU A 72 7.28 -3.37 8.43
CA LEU A 72 7.29 -2.90 7.06
C LEU A 72 6.80 -1.46 6.97
N ASP A 73 7.68 -0.60 6.50
CA ASP A 73 7.42 0.79 6.18
C ASP A 73 7.96 1.13 4.77
N PRO A 74 7.56 2.27 4.18
CA PRO A 74 8.03 2.67 2.84
C PRO A 74 9.55 2.92 2.72
N GLU A 75 10.29 3.06 3.82
CA GLU A 75 11.75 3.16 3.82
C GLU A 75 12.43 1.78 3.73
N HIS A 76 11.67 0.69 3.90
CA HIS A 76 12.18 -0.66 3.81
C HIS A 76 12.79 -0.94 2.41
N PRO A 77 13.98 -1.56 2.31
CA PRO A 77 14.67 -1.73 1.02
C PRO A 77 13.95 -2.64 0.02
N ALA A 78 13.00 -3.44 0.50
CA ALA A 78 12.16 -4.28 -0.34
C ALA A 78 10.91 -3.56 -0.88
N PHE A 79 10.68 -2.31 -0.51
CA PHE A 79 9.51 -1.54 -0.93
C PHE A 79 9.52 -1.34 -2.45
N LEU A 80 8.44 -1.76 -3.11
CA LEU A 80 8.27 -1.64 -4.56
C LEU A 80 7.35 -0.47 -4.94
N GLY A 81 6.45 -0.09 -4.04
CA GLY A 81 5.47 0.97 -4.24
C GLY A 81 4.19 0.71 -3.45
N LEU A 82 3.26 1.65 -3.51
CA LEU A 82 1.97 1.54 -2.83
C LEU A 82 0.82 2.06 -3.68
N TRP A 83 -0.37 1.55 -3.39
CA TRP A 83 -1.63 2.09 -3.90
C TRP A 83 -2.12 3.20 -2.97
N VAL A 84 -2.11 4.42 -3.48
CA VAL A 84 -2.79 5.57 -2.87
C VAL A 84 -4.26 5.45 -3.20
N LEU A 85 -5.10 5.56 -2.18
CA LEU A 85 -6.55 5.41 -2.29
C LEU A 85 -7.19 6.79 -2.18
N ASP A 86 -8.18 7.07 -3.00
CA ASP A 86 -8.98 8.29 -2.93
C ASP A 86 -10.42 8.03 -3.45
N VAL A 87 -11.27 9.05 -3.36
CA VAL A 87 -12.66 9.05 -3.83
C VAL A 87 -12.79 8.72 -5.32
N ASP A 88 -11.77 9.05 -6.12
CA ASP A 88 -11.74 8.80 -7.56
C ASP A 88 -11.22 7.40 -7.93
N GLY A 89 -10.63 6.66 -6.99
CA GLY A 89 -10.08 5.33 -7.23
C GLY A 89 -8.78 5.04 -6.50
N ALA A 90 -8.03 4.07 -7.02
CA ALA A 90 -6.69 3.73 -6.54
C ALA A 90 -5.63 4.03 -7.61
N ALA A 91 -4.52 4.63 -7.20
CA ALA A 91 -3.39 4.94 -8.06
C ALA A 91 -2.11 4.32 -7.48
N PHE A 92 -1.33 3.65 -8.33
CA PHE A 92 -0.04 3.09 -7.91
C PHE A 92 1.05 4.15 -7.98
N VAL A 93 1.80 4.30 -6.89
CA VAL A 93 2.99 5.13 -6.79
C VAL A 93 4.17 4.18 -6.58
N SER A 94 5.13 4.17 -7.51
CA SER A 94 6.32 3.34 -7.37
C SER A 94 7.21 3.82 -6.22
N ALA A 95 8.07 2.94 -5.70
CA ALA A 95 9.06 3.33 -4.69
C ALA A 95 9.96 4.49 -5.17
N GLU A 96 10.33 4.51 -6.46
CA GLU A 96 11.12 5.60 -7.04
C GLU A 96 10.36 6.94 -6.98
N GLU A 97 9.07 6.96 -7.33
CA GLU A 97 8.24 8.16 -7.28
C GLU A 97 7.96 8.60 -5.85
N PHE A 98 7.71 7.66 -4.93
CA PHE A 98 7.43 7.93 -3.52
C PHE A 98 8.62 8.63 -2.86
N LEU A 99 9.81 8.04 -3.02
CA LEU A 99 11.06 8.58 -2.45
C LEU A 99 11.49 9.90 -3.12
N ALA A 100 11.16 10.11 -4.41
CA ALA A 100 11.40 11.37 -5.09
C ALA A 100 10.48 12.49 -4.58
N GLY A 101 9.22 12.18 -4.25
CA GLY A 101 8.25 13.14 -3.72
C GLY A 101 8.59 13.64 -2.32
N GLU A 102 9.23 12.82 -1.48
CA GLU A 102 9.77 13.24 -0.18
C GLU A 102 10.91 14.26 -0.29
N ALA A 103 11.60 14.31 -1.44
CA ALA A 103 12.71 15.23 -1.66
C ALA A 103 12.28 16.65 -2.09
N GLU A 104 11.00 16.89 -2.42
CA GLU A 104 10.49 18.17 -2.97
C GLU A 104 9.78 19.08 -1.95
N VAL A 105 10.02 18.93 -0.65
CA VAL A 105 9.70 19.98 0.34
C VAL A 105 10.80 21.04 0.37
N ASP A 106 10.82 21.92 -0.62
CA ASP A 106 11.65 23.14 -0.62
C ASP A 106 11.00 24.18 0.32
N PRO A 107 11.62 24.51 1.48
CA PRO A 107 11.09 25.54 2.37
C PRO A 107 11.35 26.92 1.74
N ALA A 108 10.25 27.63 1.47
CA ALA A 108 10.24 29.02 1.02
C ALA A 108 11.03 29.99 1.93
#